data_AF-A0A176S378-F1
#
_entry.id   AF-A0A176S378-F1
#
_cell.length_a   1.000
_cell.length_b   1.000
_cell.length_c   1.000
_cell.angle_alpha   90.00
_cell.angle_beta   90.00
_cell.angle_gamma   90.00
#
_symmetry.space_group_name_H-M   'P 1'
#
loop_
_entity.id
_entity.type
_entity.pdbx_description
1 polymer ?
#
loop_
_entity_poly.entity_id
_entity_poly.type
_entity_poly.pdbx_seq_one_letter_code
_entity_poly.pdbx_strand_id
1 'polypeptide(L)'
;MIAAVAFILWHGFWRWMVPGIIYLILIAYIFGLIKQSIEYRILALIALGVLFLVPLGSRDSIYNAIYAMWIALPIALLFFIQHTTITIRHWKWSSESFNYAKVLILATLLLSSVAQAMSYTYRDSKNRLEMTAMVEHPLLTGVLTTNERAKVMQELLDELQKYVKPSDVILAYEGISLIYFLTQTRPYLYHAWPLLEHPTSLKKSIEKAELERSILPIVVRAKASTSVRDWPNNFFDNRLKPYESEKMTRQLIEDFLNRHQYVKIWENRFFEILQSKSTTPKPFGT
;
A
#
# COMPACT_ATOMS: atom_id res chain seq x y z
N MET A 1 8.70 -29.99 13.36
CA MET A 1 9.91 -29.18 13.59
C MET A 1 10.41 -28.51 12.31
N ILE A 2 10.67 -29.24 11.22
CA ILE A 2 11.14 -28.68 9.93
C ILE A 2 10.16 -27.65 9.33
N ALA A 3 8.85 -27.94 9.33
CA ALA A 3 7.84 -27.01 8.81
C ALA A 3 7.73 -25.72 9.65
N ALA A 4 7.92 -25.80 10.98
CA ALA A 4 7.91 -24.64 11.86
C ALA A 4 9.18 -23.79 11.70
N VAL A 5 10.35 -24.41 11.54
CA VAL A 5 11.61 -23.72 11.22
C VAL A 5 11.55 -23.07 9.84
N ALA A 6 11.02 -23.78 8.84
CA ALA A 6 10.78 -23.23 7.50
C ALA A 6 9.81 -22.05 7.54
N PHE A 7 8.73 -22.14 8.33
CA PHE A 7 7.77 -21.06 8.53
C PHE A 7 8.39 -19.83 9.23
N ILE A 8 9.22 -20.05 10.26
CA ILE A 8 9.92 -18.97 10.98
C ILE A 8 10.96 -18.28 10.08
N LEU A 9 11.76 -19.05 9.33
CA LEU A 9 12.70 -18.52 8.34
C LEU A 9 11.95 -17.78 7.21
N TRP A 10 10.78 -18.29 6.81
CA TRP A 10 9.88 -17.70 5.81
C TRP A 10 9.06 -16.50 6.30
N HIS A 11 9.02 -16.19 7.59
CA HIS A 11 8.29 -15.00 8.08
C HIS A 11 9.21 -13.90 8.62
N GLY A 12 10.36 -14.26 9.20
CA GLY A 12 11.32 -13.27 9.70
C GLY A 12 12.53 -13.04 8.81
N PHE A 13 13.10 -14.11 8.24
CA PHE A 13 14.48 -14.07 7.74
C PHE A 13 14.58 -13.82 6.22
N TRP A 14 13.66 -14.38 5.43
CA TRP A 14 13.70 -14.25 3.97
C TRP A 14 13.67 -12.80 3.48
N ARG A 15 12.94 -11.91 4.17
CA ARG A 15 12.78 -10.50 3.80
C ARG A 15 14.09 -9.72 3.84
N TRP A 16 15.07 -10.20 4.61
CA TRP A 16 16.41 -9.62 4.70
C TRP A 16 17.42 -10.43 3.90
N MET A 17 17.33 -11.76 4.01
CA MET A 17 18.26 -12.69 3.37
C MET A 17 18.19 -12.61 1.84
N VAL A 18 16.98 -12.55 1.26
CA VAL A 18 16.83 -12.54 -0.20
C VAL A 18 17.38 -11.24 -0.79
N PRO A 19 16.98 -10.03 -0.34
CA PRO A 19 17.64 -8.80 -0.79
C PRO A 19 19.15 -8.82 -0.54
N GLY A 20 19.61 -9.26 0.64
CA GLY A 20 21.03 -9.34 0.98
C GLY A 20 21.84 -10.20 0.02
N ILE A 21 21.36 -11.40 -0.32
CA ILE A 21 21.99 -12.28 -1.32
C ILE A 21 22.02 -11.61 -2.69
N ILE A 22 20.93 -10.94 -3.08
CA ILE A 22 20.85 -10.20 -4.35
C ILE A 22 21.90 -9.08 -4.36
N TYR A 23 22.04 -8.29 -3.30
CA TYR A 23 23.10 -7.27 -3.17
C TYR A 23 24.48 -7.86 -3.44
N LEU A 24 24.80 -9.00 -2.80
CA LEU A 24 26.10 -9.66 -2.96
C LEU A 24 26.33 -10.15 -4.39
N ILE A 25 25.33 -10.76 -5.03
CA ILE A 25 25.44 -11.24 -6.42
C ILE A 25 25.65 -10.07 -7.39
N LEU A 26 24.90 -8.98 -7.23
CA LEU A 26 25.05 -7.80 -8.09
C LEU A 26 26.43 -7.16 -7.93
N ILE A 27 26.92 -7.03 -6.70
CA ILE A 27 28.29 -6.56 -6.41
C ILE A 27 29.32 -7.47 -7.08
N ALA A 28 29.14 -8.79 -6.99
CA ALA A 28 30.04 -9.76 -7.62
C ALA A 28 30.07 -9.64 -9.16
N TYR A 29 28.94 -9.32 -9.81
CA TYR A 29 28.91 -9.00 -11.23
C TYR A 29 29.68 -7.71 -11.55
N ILE A 30 29.43 -6.63 -10.79
CA ILE A 30 30.05 -5.31 -11.01
C ILE A 30 31.57 -5.39 -10.94
N PHE A 31 32.10 -6.03 -9.89
CA PHE A 31 33.55 -6.19 -9.69
C PHE A 31 34.17 -7.33 -10.51
N GLY A 32 33.37 -8.03 -11.34
CA GLY A 32 33.87 -9.09 -12.22
C GLY A 32 34.30 -10.38 -11.49
N LEU A 33 33.86 -10.59 -10.25
CA LEU A 33 34.02 -11.85 -9.53
C LEU A 33 33.21 -12.97 -10.19
N ILE A 34 32.09 -12.62 -10.81
CA ILE A 34 31.35 -13.45 -11.75
C ILE A 34 31.70 -12.97 -13.16
N LYS A 35 32.39 -13.81 -13.94
CA LYS A 35 32.84 -13.46 -15.30
C LYS A 35 31.64 -13.37 -16.24
N GLN A 36 31.33 -12.16 -16.68
CA GLN A 36 30.36 -11.87 -17.73
C GLN A 36 30.77 -10.64 -18.55
N SER A 37 30.05 -10.42 -19.65
CA SER A 37 30.24 -9.25 -20.51
C SER A 37 29.92 -7.93 -19.79
N ILE A 38 30.39 -6.82 -20.36
CA ILE A 38 30.25 -5.49 -19.74
C ILE A 38 28.78 -5.08 -19.58
N GLU A 39 27.91 -5.52 -20.49
CA GLU A 39 26.48 -5.26 -20.48
C GLU A 39 25.84 -5.82 -19.19
N TYR A 40 26.21 -7.04 -18.77
CA TYR A 40 25.74 -7.62 -17.51
C TYR A 40 26.19 -6.82 -16.29
N ARG A 41 27.40 -6.25 -16.32
CA ARG A 41 27.90 -5.43 -15.21
C ARG A 41 27.16 -4.10 -15.12
N ILE A 42 26.86 -3.49 -16.27
CA ILE A 42 26.05 -2.26 -16.34
C ILE A 42 24.62 -2.55 -15.85
N LEU A 43 24.01 -3.64 -16.28
CA LEU A 43 22.69 -4.06 -15.78
C LEU A 43 22.70 -4.31 -14.27
N ALA A 44 23.73 -4.98 -13.75
CA ALA A 44 23.88 -5.20 -12.32
C ALA A 44 24.05 -3.88 -11.54
N LEU A 45 24.78 -2.92 -12.09
CA LEU A 45 24.94 -1.58 -11.49
C LEU A 45 23.61 -0.81 -11.46
N ILE A 46 22.86 -0.82 -12.56
CA ILE A 46 21.52 -0.18 -12.62
C ILE A 46 20.59 -0.82 -11.60
N ALA A 47 20.55 -2.15 -11.56
CA ALA A 47 19.71 -2.90 -10.63
C ALA A 47 20.09 -2.63 -9.16
N LEU A 48 21.38 -2.58 -8.86
CA LEU A 48 21.89 -2.23 -7.53
C LEU A 48 21.50 -0.79 -7.16
N GLY A 49 21.61 0.14 -8.12
CA GLY A 49 21.17 1.52 -7.95
C GLY A 49 19.68 1.61 -7.60
N VAL A 50 18.81 0.95 -8.37
CA VAL A 50 17.36 0.92 -8.07
C VAL A 50 17.08 0.27 -6.71
N LEU A 51 17.73 -0.86 -6.41
CA LEU A 51 17.57 -1.58 -5.15
C LEU A 51 17.99 -0.73 -3.94
N PHE A 52 19.01 0.11 -4.10
CA PHE A 52 19.49 1.02 -3.06
C PHE A 52 18.68 2.32 -2.96
N LEU A 53 18.26 2.90 -4.08
CA LEU A 53 17.59 4.20 -4.11
C LEU A 53 16.14 4.12 -3.63
N VAL A 54 15.39 3.06 -3.95
CA VAL A 54 13.98 2.89 -3.54
C VAL A 54 13.77 2.95 -2.01
N PRO A 55 14.60 2.31 -1.17
CA PRO A 55 14.45 2.43 0.28
C PRO A 55 14.90 3.79 0.85
N LEU A 56 15.66 4.62 0.11
CA LEU A 56 16.10 5.92 0.61
C LEU A 56 14.91 6.87 0.80
N GLY A 57 14.86 7.52 1.96
CA GLY A 57 13.79 8.44 2.32
C GLY A 57 12.50 7.78 2.82
N SER A 58 12.44 6.44 2.86
CA SER A 58 11.31 5.73 3.44
C SER A 58 11.44 5.55 4.94
N ARG A 59 10.31 5.63 5.67
CA ARG A 59 10.23 5.31 7.10
C ARG A 59 10.69 3.88 7.41
N ASP A 60 10.53 2.96 6.46
CA ASP A 60 10.87 1.54 6.65
C ASP A 60 12.32 1.22 6.23
N SER A 61 13.11 2.20 5.77
CA SER A 61 14.53 2.02 5.39
C SER A 61 14.73 0.86 4.41
N ILE A 62 15.85 0.12 4.51
CA ILE A 62 16.22 -0.98 3.60
C ILE A 62 15.20 -2.13 3.54
N TYR A 63 14.23 -2.17 4.47
CA TYR A 63 13.09 -3.08 4.38
C TYR A 63 12.36 -2.96 3.03
N ASN A 64 12.28 -1.75 2.46
CA ASN A 64 11.58 -1.50 1.21
C ASN A 64 12.37 -1.92 -0.04
N ALA A 65 13.60 -2.41 0.10
CA ALA A 65 14.35 -3.00 -1.01
C ALA A 65 13.60 -4.18 -1.66
N ILE A 66 12.73 -4.88 -0.91
CA ILE A 66 11.90 -5.96 -1.45
C ILE A 66 11.04 -5.51 -2.65
N TYR A 67 10.58 -4.24 -2.65
CA TYR A 67 9.75 -3.69 -3.71
C TYR A 67 10.55 -3.29 -4.96
N ALA A 68 11.88 -3.20 -4.85
CA ALA A 68 12.79 -2.89 -5.94
C ALA A 68 13.44 -4.14 -6.57
N MET A 69 13.13 -5.33 -6.04
CA MET A 69 13.71 -6.59 -6.51
C MET A 69 13.28 -6.98 -7.93
N TRP A 70 12.26 -6.36 -8.52
CA TRP A 70 11.73 -6.77 -9.83
C TRP A 70 12.77 -6.65 -10.97
N ILE A 71 13.77 -5.78 -10.86
CA ILE A 71 14.94 -5.76 -11.78
C ILE A 71 16.07 -6.66 -11.26
N ALA A 72 16.36 -6.54 -9.96
CA ALA A 72 17.52 -7.16 -9.34
C ALA A 72 17.43 -8.68 -9.25
N LEU A 73 16.24 -9.22 -9.01
CA LEU A 73 15.97 -10.65 -8.88
C LEU A 73 16.20 -11.38 -10.22
N PRO A 74 15.64 -10.97 -11.38
CA PRO A 74 15.96 -11.60 -12.66
C PRO A 74 17.46 -11.67 -12.95
N ILE A 75 18.21 -10.58 -12.70
CA ILE A 75 19.67 -10.55 -12.93
C ILE A 75 20.39 -11.50 -11.96
N ALA A 76 19.98 -11.52 -10.69
CA ALA A 76 20.51 -12.48 -9.72
C ALA A 76 20.15 -13.93 -10.07
N LEU A 77 19.02 -14.18 -10.75
CA LEU A 77 18.65 -15.51 -11.23
C LEU A 77 19.47 -15.94 -12.44
N LEU A 78 19.94 -15.01 -13.27
CA LEU A 78 20.85 -15.33 -14.38
C LEU A 78 22.15 -15.96 -13.87
N PHE A 79 22.61 -15.60 -12.67
CA PHE A 79 23.74 -16.27 -12.01
C PHE A 79 23.48 -17.76 -11.79
N PHE A 80 22.27 -18.14 -11.39
CA PHE A 80 21.92 -19.55 -11.20
C PHE A 80 21.60 -20.25 -12.54
N ILE A 81 21.11 -19.52 -13.53
CA ILE A 81 20.72 -20.09 -14.83
C ILE A 81 21.94 -20.36 -15.70
N GLN A 82 22.91 -19.45 -15.73
CA GLN A 82 24.11 -19.55 -16.54
C GLN A 82 25.11 -20.51 -15.89
N HIS A 83 25.89 -21.24 -16.70
CA HIS A 83 27.05 -21.98 -16.22
C HIS A 83 28.18 -21.01 -15.89
N THR A 84 28.02 -20.20 -14.84
CA THR A 84 29.06 -19.29 -14.36
C THR A 84 29.98 -20.03 -13.42
N THR A 85 31.26 -20.13 -13.77
CA THR A 85 32.30 -20.58 -12.85
C THR A 85 32.61 -19.45 -11.86
N ILE A 86 32.16 -19.59 -10.61
CA ILE A 86 32.73 -18.77 -9.53
C ILE A 86 34.12 -19.30 -9.22
N THR A 87 35.13 -18.42 -9.27
CA THR A 87 36.49 -18.78 -8.88
C THR A 87 36.66 -18.66 -7.36
N ILE A 88 35.93 -19.46 -6.57
CA ILE A 88 36.22 -19.58 -5.12
C ILE A 88 37.28 -20.67 -4.97
N ARG A 89 38.52 -20.23 -4.75
CA ARG A 89 39.78 -20.99 -4.89
C ARG A 89 39.89 -22.30 -4.08
N HIS A 90 38.98 -22.55 -3.12
CA HIS A 90 39.01 -23.73 -2.24
C HIS A 90 37.67 -24.46 -2.10
N TRP A 91 36.60 -24.03 -2.78
CA TRP A 91 35.28 -24.66 -2.65
C TRP A 91 34.81 -25.18 -4.00
N LYS A 92 34.91 -26.49 -4.22
CA LYS A 92 34.42 -27.16 -5.43
C LYS A 92 33.06 -27.79 -5.15
N TRP A 93 31.98 -27.17 -5.64
CA TRP A 93 30.69 -27.85 -5.75
C TRP A 93 30.79 -28.84 -6.91
N SER A 94 30.21 -30.04 -6.76
CA SER A 94 29.96 -30.89 -7.93
C SER A 94 28.92 -30.21 -8.82
N SER A 95 29.04 -30.38 -10.14
CA SER A 95 28.09 -29.80 -11.09
C SER A 95 26.65 -30.28 -10.84
N GLU A 96 26.50 -31.53 -10.37
CA GLU A 96 25.21 -32.09 -9.99
C GLU A 96 24.61 -31.39 -8.77
N SER A 97 25.38 -31.21 -7.69
CA SER A 97 24.91 -30.50 -6.49
C SER A 97 24.52 -29.06 -6.80
N PHE A 98 25.24 -28.38 -7.69
CA PHE A 98 24.87 -27.04 -8.15
C PHE A 98 23.56 -27.03 -8.93
N ASN A 99 23.35 -28.01 -9.82
CA ASN A 99 22.11 -28.16 -10.57
C ASN A 99 20.91 -28.46 -9.66
N TYR A 100 21.06 -29.34 -8.66
CA TYR A 100 20.00 -29.61 -7.69
C TYR A 100 19.65 -28.35 -6.87
N ALA A 101 20.66 -27.62 -6.40
CA ALA A 101 20.45 -26.37 -5.65
C ALA A 101 19.73 -25.31 -6.51
N LYS A 102 20.13 -25.17 -7.78
CA LYS A 102 19.47 -24.29 -8.76
C LYS A 102 17.99 -24.65 -8.93
N VAL A 103 17.69 -25.91 -9.22
CA VAL A 103 16.31 -26.37 -9.41
C VAL A 103 15.48 -26.14 -8.16
N LEU A 104 16.03 -26.45 -6.98
CA LEU A 104 15.37 -26.23 -5.70
C LEU A 104 15.06 -24.74 -5.45
N ILE A 105 16.01 -23.84 -5.71
CA ILE A 105 15.82 -22.39 -5.56
C ILE A 105 14.72 -21.90 -6.51
N LEU A 106 14.80 -22.26 -7.80
CA LEU A 106 13.82 -21.85 -8.80
C LEU A 106 12.42 -22.39 -8.49
N ALA A 107 12.31 -23.67 -8.11
CA ALA A 107 11.05 -24.28 -7.73
C ALA A 107 10.46 -23.61 -6.48
N THR A 108 11.29 -23.34 -5.47
CA THR A 108 10.85 -22.64 -4.25
C THR A 108 10.35 -21.24 -4.56
N LEU A 109 11.09 -20.47 -5.37
CA LEU A 109 10.66 -19.13 -5.78
C LEU A 109 9.33 -19.17 -6.53
N LEU A 110 9.18 -20.06 -7.51
CA LEU A 110 7.95 -20.20 -8.28
C LEU A 110 6.76 -20.57 -7.39
N LEU A 111 6.90 -21.64 -6.59
CA LEU A 111 5.82 -22.12 -5.72
C LEU A 111 5.44 -21.07 -4.68
N SER A 112 6.43 -20.38 -4.09
CA SER A 112 6.18 -19.30 -3.14
C SER A 112 5.55 -18.07 -3.80
N SER A 113 5.94 -17.71 -5.02
CA SER A 113 5.30 -16.64 -5.78
C SER A 113 3.84 -16.97 -6.07
N VAL A 114 3.52 -18.21 -6.47
CA VAL A 114 2.14 -18.66 -6.67
C VAL A 114 1.38 -18.66 -5.34
N ALA A 115 1.94 -19.19 -4.27
CA ALA A 115 1.31 -19.21 -2.95
C ALA A 115 1.06 -17.78 -2.41
N GLN A 116 2.03 -16.87 -2.57
CA GLN A 116 1.91 -15.48 -2.20
C GLN A 116 0.86 -14.78 -3.08
N ALA A 117 0.87 -15.02 -4.39
CA ALA A 117 -0.14 -14.48 -5.30
C ALA A 117 -1.53 -14.94 -4.89
N MET A 118 -1.72 -16.19 -4.46
CA MET A 118 -3.03 -16.70 -4.04
C MET A 118 -3.47 -16.19 -2.66
N SER A 119 -2.54 -16.03 -1.71
CA SER A 119 -2.85 -15.69 -0.31
C SER A 119 -2.76 -14.20 0.04
N TYR A 120 -2.04 -13.42 -0.77
CA TYR A 120 -1.85 -11.99 -0.52
C TYR A 120 -2.87 -11.17 -1.28
N THR A 121 -3.81 -10.63 -0.50
CA THR A 121 -4.86 -9.72 -0.93
C THR A 121 -4.67 -8.45 -0.10
N TYR A 122 -4.28 -7.36 -0.76
CA TYR A 122 -3.90 -6.15 -0.05
C TYR A 122 -5.13 -5.53 0.64
N ARG A 123 -5.17 -5.60 1.97
CA ARG A 123 -6.27 -5.09 2.82
C ARG A 123 -7.66 -5.61 2.40
N ASP A 124 -7.73 -6.82 1.87
CA ASP A 124 -8.96 -7.54 1.50
C ASP A 124 -9.03 -8.93 2.17
N SER A 125 -10.06 -9.73 1.87
CA SER A 125 -10.27 -11.04 2.48
C SER A 125 -9.02 -11.89 2.42
N LYS A 126 -8.69 -12.55 3.54
CA LYS A 126 -7.58 -13.52 3.62
C LYS A 126 -7.77 -14.69 2.64
N ASN A 127 -9.01 -14.94 2.23
CA ASN A 127 -9.36 -15.97 1.28
C ASN A 127 -9.68 -15.32 -0.07
N ARG A 128 -8.75 -15.41 -1.02
CA ARG A 128 -8.93 -14.86 -2.38
C ARG A 128 -10.14 -15.44 -3.11
N LEU A 129 -10.57 -16.65 -2.78
CA LEU A 129 -11.73 -17.28 -3.41
C LEU A 129 -13.05 -16.62 -3.01
N GLU A 130 -13.09 -15.83 -1.94
CA GLU A 130 -14.27 -15.03 -1.56
C GLU A 130 -14.36 -13.71 -2.35
N MET A 131 -13.31 -13.34 -3.08
CA MET A 131 -13.27 -12.10 -3.86
C MET A 131 -13.88 -12.34 -5.24
N THR A 132 -15.21 -12.37 -5.29
CA THR A 132 -15.98 -12.71 -6.50
C THR A 132 -16.85 -11.55 -7.01
N ALA A 133 -16.91 -10.45 -6.27
CA ALA A 133 -17.75 -9.29 -6.61
C ALA A 133 -16.93 -8.14 -7.15
N MET A 134 -17.58 -7.25 -7.91
CA MET A 134 -17.00 -5.98 -8.36
C MET A 134 -17.88 -4.83 -7.88
N VAL A 135 -17.27 -3.66 -7.74
CA VAL A 135 -18.02 -2.40 -7.68
C VAL A 135 -18.28 -1.98 -9.12
N GLU A 136 -19.53 -1.65 -9.45
CA GLU A 136 -19.96 -1.22 -10.78
C GLU A 136 -19.47 0.20 -11.06
N HIS A 137 -18.20 0.32 -11.45
CA HIS A 137 -17.55 1.57 -11.76
C HIS A 137 -16.53 1.40 -12.90
N PRO A 138 -16.48 2.28 -13.92
CA PRO A 138 -15.57 2.12 -15.05
C PRO A 138 -14.09 1.96 -14.65
N LEU A 139 -13.65 2.71 -13.64
CA LEU A 139 -12.27 2.68 -13.13
C LEU A 139 -11.95 1.47 -12.25
N LEU A 140 -12.92 0.61 -11.93
CA LEU A 140 -12.75 -0.60 -11.11
C LEU A 140 -13.01 -1.88 -11.90
N THR A 141 -13.10 -1.80 -13.23
CA THR A 141 -13.31 -2.96 -14.11
C THR A 141 -12.21 -4.01 -13.88
N GLY A 142 -12.61 -5.24 -13.55
CA GLY A 142 -11.70 -6.35 -13.29
C GLY A 142 -11.07 -6.36 -11.89
N VAL A 143 -11.43 -5.40 -11.01
CA VAL A 143 -11.00 -5.38 -9.62
C VAL A 143 -12.03 -6.14 -8.77
N LEU A 144 -11.67 -7.36 -8.39
CA LEU A 144 -12.52 -8.22 -7.56
C LEU A 144 -12.33 -7.94 -6.06
N THR A 145 -13.41 -8.07 -5.31
CA THR A 145 -13.46 -7.99 -3.85
C THR A 145 -14.61 -8.85 -3.30
N THR A 146 -14.78 -8.88 -1.97
CA THR A 146 -15.90 -9.56 -1.33
C THR A 146 -17.24 -8.88 -1.60
N ASN A 147 -18.33 -9.66 -1.61
CA ASN A 147 -19.69 -9.14 -1.82
C ASN A 147 -20.04 -7.96 -0.89
N GLU A 148 -19.73 -8.10 0.40
CA GLU A 148 -20.05 -7.07 1.40
C GLU A 148 -19.26 -5.77 1.16
N ARG A 149 -18.00 -5.87 0.73
CA ARG A 149 -17.19 -4.69 0.37
C ARG A 149 -17.71 -4.02 -0.90
N ALA A 150 -17.99 -4.81 -1.94
CA ALA A 150 -18.55 -4.30 -3.17
C ALA A 150 -19.86 -3.55 -2.90
N LYS A 151 -20.75 -4.15 -2.09
CA LYS A 151 -22.02 -3.55 -1.68
C LYS A 151 -21.87 -2.21 -0.98
N VAL A 152 -21.08 -2.13 0.10
CA VAL A 152 -20.97 -0.86 0.85
C VAL A 152 -20.27 0.24 0.04
N MET A 153 -19.38 -0.13 -0.88
CA MET A 153 -18.75 0.82 -1.80
C MET A 153 -19.73 1.28 -2.88
N GLN A 154 -20.53 0.37 -3.45
CA GLN A 154 -21.52 0.70 -4.46
C GLN A 154 -22.57 1.66 -3.89
N GLU A 155 -23.14 1.33 -2.73
CA GLU A 155 -24.10 2.19 -2.03
C GLU A 155 -23.53 3.59 -1.76
N LEU A 156 -22.25 3.70 -1.38
CA LEU A 156 -21.58 4.98 -1.17
C LEU A 156 -21.46 5.77 -2.48
N LEU A 157 -20.99 5.15 -3.57
CA LEU A 157 -20.80 5.83 -4.85
C LEU A 157 -22.14 6.28 -5.45
N ASP A 158 -23.15 5.42 -5.38
CA ASP A 158 -24.51 5.68 -5.88
C ASP A 158 -25.17 6.84 -5.16
N GLU A 159 -24.90 6.99 -3.86
CA GLU A 159 -25.41 8.12 -3.08
C GLU A 159 -24.56 9.38 -3.32
N LEU A 160 -23.24 9.27 -3.28
CA LEU A 160 -22.32 10.41 -3.29
C LEU A 160 -22.46 11.25 -4.57
N GLN A 161 -22.72 10.62 -5.72
CA GLN A 161 -22.96 11.31 -7.00
C GLN A 161 -24.13 12.31 -6.97
N LYS A 162 -25.05 12.20 -6.00
CA LYS A 162 -26.15 13.16 -5.83
C LYS A 162 -25.66 14.51 -5.29
N TYR A 163 -24.51 14.52 -4.62
CA TYR A 163 -23.99 15.68 -3.89
C TYR A 163 -22.74 16.29 -4.52
N VAL A 164 -22.00 15.52 -5.33
CA VAL A 164 -20.70 15.95 -5.87
C VAL A 164 -20.57 15.59 -7.35
N LYS A 165 -19.82 16.42 -8.07
CA LYS A 165 -19.49 16.26 -9.49
C LYS A 165 -17.97 16.17 -9.68
N PRO A 166 -17.50 15.66 -10.82
CA PRO A 166 -16.08 15.75 -11.17
C PRO A 166 -15.54 17.17 -11.01
N SER A 167 -14.32 17.30 -10.50
CA SER A 167 -13.62 18.55 -10.13
C SER A 167 -14.11 19.25 -8.87
N ASP A 168 -15.21 18.82 -8.26
CA ASP A 168 -15.62 19.32 -6.94
C ASP A 168 -14.59 18.99 -5.88
N VAL A 169 -14.73 19.65 -4.74
CA VAL A 169 -13.82 19.51 -3.61
C VAL A 169 -14.55 18.81 -2.47
N ILE A 170 -13.99 17.70 -2.00
CA ILE A 170 -14.54 16.93 -0.89
C ILE A 170 -13.50 16.70 0.21
N LEU A 171 -13.95 16.34 1.40
CA LEU A 171 -13.10 15.88 2.49
C LEU A 171 -13.40 14.41 2.77
N ALA A 172 -12.60 13.51 2.18
CA ALA A 172 -12.64 12.08 2.46
C ALA A 172 -11.50 11.68 3.41
N TYR A 173 -11.81 11.03 4.53
CA TYR A 173 -10.84 10.62 5.56
C TYR A 173 -11.18 9.28 6.23
N GLU A 174 -10.25 8.77 7.07
CA GLU A 174 -10.20 7.38 7.56
C GLU A 174 -9.73 6.37 6.52
N GLY A 175 -8.69 6.73 5.76
CA GLY A 175 -8.00 5.80 4.85
C GLY A 175 -8.80 5.44 3.59
N ILE A 176 -9.56 6.40 3.07
CA ILE A 176 -10.44 6.24 1.89
C ILE A 176 -10.07 7.20 0.75
N SER A 177 -8.77 7.45 0.55
CA SER A 177 -8.26 8.35 -0.51
C SER A 177 -8.68 7.93 -1.92
N LEU A 178 -9.02 6.64 -2.12
CA LEU A 178 -9.54 6.12 -3.39
C LEU A 178 -10.82 6.85 -3.84
N ILE A 179 -11.63 7.39 -2.92
CA ILE A 179 -12.86 8.12 -3.27
C ILE A 179 -12.58 9.31 -4.18
N TYR A 180 -11.49 10.05 -3.98
CA TYR A 180 -11.10 11.16 -4.85
C TYR A 180 -10.91 10.70 -6.30
N PHE A 181 -10.22 9.58 -6.50
CA PHE A 181 -9.97 9.01 -7.82
C PHE A 181 -11.25 8.53 -8.49
N LEU A 182 -12.11 7.80 -7.77
CA LEU A 182 -13.35 7.25 -8.33
C LEU A 182 -14.35 8.34 -8.72
N THR A 183 -14.50 9.36 -7.88
CA THR A 183 -15.41 10.49 -8.12
C THR A 183 -14.81 11.60 -8.98
N GLN A 184 -13.52 11.51 -9.32
CA GLN A 184 -12.76 12.57 -10.00
C GLN A 184 -12.83 13.92 -9.27
N THR A 185 -12.90 13.89 -7.94
CA THR A 185 -12.91 15.08 -7.07
C THR A 185 -11.52 15.41 -6.56
N ARG A 186 -11.38 16.58 -5.93
CA ARG A 186 -10.13 17.09 -5.36
C ARG A 186 -10.21 17.14 -3.83
N PRO A 187 -9.10 16.93 -3.11
CA PRO A 187 -9.08 17.05 -1.66
C PRO A 187 -9.27 18.49 -1.19
N TYR A 188 -10.15 18.69 -0.21
CA TYR A 188 -10.37 19.98 0.46
C TYR A 188 -9.11 20.49 1.16
N LEU A 189 -8.35 19.59 1.78
CA LEU A 189 -7.14 19.93 2.52
C LEU A 189 -5.87 19.92 1.65
N TYR A 190 -6.00 19.96 0.32
CA TYR A 190 -4.88 19.95 -0.64
C TYR A 190 -4.06 18.65 -0.70
N HIS A 191 -4.40 17.63 0.08
CA HIS A 191 -3.80 16.30 0.03
C HIS A 191 -4.84 15.21 0.32
N ALA A 192 -4.63 14.01 -0.21
CA ALA A 192 -5.65 12.94 -0.21
C ALA A 192 -5.70 12.10 1.08
N TRP A 193 -4.79 12.31 2.03
CA TRP A 193 -4.68 11.46 3.23
C TRP A 193 -4.45 12.28 4.52
N PRO A 194 -5.48 13.02 5.00
CA PRO A 194 -5.42 13.88 6.21
C PRO A 194 -4.79 13.22 7.43
N LEU A 195 -5.07 11.94 7.65
CA LEU A 195 -4.64 11.23 8.86
C LEU A 195 -3.15 10.85 8.90
N LEU A 196 -2.43 10.95 7.77
CA LEU A 196 -0.97 10.73 7.75
C LEU A 196 -0.16 11.98 8.11
N GLU A 197 -0.80 13.15 8.16
CA GLU A 197 -0.10 14.38 8.50
C GLU A 197 0.14 14.52 10.00
N HIS A 198 1.26 15.17 10.33
CA HIS A 198 1.49 15.63 11.70
C HIS A 198 0.40 16.66 12.07
N PRO A 199 -0.14 16.65 13.32
CA PRO A 199 -1.25 17.52 13.71
C PRO A 199 -1.05 19.01 13.40
N THR A 200 0.17 19.52 13.58
CA THR A 200 0.51 20.92 13.25
C THR A 200 0.37 21.25 11.77
N SER A 201 0.73 20.32 10.88
CA SER A 201 0.58 20.50 9.43
C SER A 201 -0.90 20.43 9.04
N LEU A 202 -1.64 19.46 9.57
CA LEU A 202 -3.07 19.33 9.31
C LEU A 202 -3.82 20.60 9.73
N LYS A 203 -3.52 21.13 10.93
CA LYS A 203 -4.12 22.38 11.41
C LYS A 203 -3.90 23.53 10.43
N LYS A 204 -2.68 23.70 9.93
CA LYS A 204 -2.37 24.71 8.89
C LYS A 204 -3.13 24.46 7.59
N SER A 205 -3.28 23.20 7.17
CA SER A 205 -4.05 22.84 5.98
C SER A 205 -5.54 23.16 6.14
N ILE A 206 -6.11 22.95 7.33
CA ILE A 206 -7.49 23.34 7.66
C ILE A 206 -7.64 24.87 7.64
N GLU A 207 -6.78 25.59 8.35
CA GLU A 207 -6.79 27.06 8.40
C GLU A 207 -6.66 27.67 6.99
N LYS A 208 -5.73 27.16 6.20
CA LYS A 208 -5.55 27.59 4.80
C LYS A 208 -6.80 27.33 3.97
N ALA A 209 -7.40 26.14 4.09
CA ALA A 209 -8.60 25.80 3.32
C ALA A 209 -9.80 26.68 3.70
N GLU A 210 -9.97 26.98 4.99
CA GLU A 210 -11.03 27.89 5.47
C GLU A 210 -10.85 29.34 4.97
N LEU A 211 -9.60 29.78 4.74
CA LEU A 211 -9.31 31.12 4.21
C LEU A 211 -9.47 31.20 2.69
N GLU A 212 -8.97 30.20 1.96
CA GLU A 212 -8.88 30.25 0.50
C GLU A 212 -10.13 29.72 -0.23
N ARG A 213 -10.92 28.85 0.41
CA ARG A 213 -12.07 28.20 -0.24
C ARG A 213 -13.36 28.87 0.21
N SER A 214 -14.22 29.20 -0.75
CA SER A 214 -15.48 29.89 -0.48
C SER A 214 -16.62 28.97 -0.03
N ILE A 215 -16.48 27.65 -0.22
CA ILE A 215 -17.53 26.66 0.02
C ILE A 215 -16.98 25.53 0.89
N LEU A 216 -17.80 25.10 1.85
CA LEU A 216 -17.52 23.95 2.70
C LEU A 216 -17.73 22.62 1.93
N PRO A 217 -16.83 21.63 2.10
CA PRO A 217 -16.85 20.41 1.31
C PRO A 217 -17.99 19.47 1.75
N ILE A 218 -18.43 18.60 0.84
CA ILE A 218 -19.05 17.34 1.28
C ILE A 218 -17.99 16.50 1.97
N VAL A 219 -18.33 15.94 3.14
CA VAL A 219 -17.42 15.09 3.92
C VAL A 219 -17.83 13.64 3.76
N VAL A 220 -16.86 12.77 3.49
CA VAL A 220 -17.05 11.32 3.45
C VAL A 220 -16.16 10.68 4.52
N ARG A 221 -16.74 9.84 5.37
CA ARG A 221 -16.04 9.23 6.50
C ARG A 221 -16.29 7.73 6.54
N ALA A 222 -15.24 6.94 6.76
CA ALA A 222 -15.39 5.54 7.17
C ALA A 222 -15.65 5.47 8.68
N LYS A 223 -16.63 4.66 9.10
CA LYS A 223 -17.03 4.52 10.51
C LYS A 223 -16.13 3.54 11.30
N ALA A 224 -15.23 2.85 10.59
CA ALA A 224 -14.28 1.87 11.12
C ALA A 224 -13.00 1.85 10.26
N SER A 225 -11.93 1.24 10.77
CA SER A 225 -10.63 1.22 10.08
C SER A 225 -10.69 0.45 8.77
N THR A 226 -10.18 1.02 7.68
CA THR A 226 -9.94 0.34 6.39
C THR A 226 -8.57 -0.34 6.31
N SER A 227 -7.75 -0.24 7.37
CA SER A 227 -6.42 -0.85 7.44
C SER A 227 -6.45 -2.35 7.78
N VAL A 228 -7.55 -2.82 8.35
CA VAL A 228 -7.79 -4.25 8.63
C VAL A 228 -8.17 -4.98 7.34
N ARG A 229 -7.98 -6.29 7.26
CA ARG A 229 -8.20 -7.05 6.01
C ARG A 229 -9.68 -7.33 5.73
N ASP A 230 -10.47 -7.48 6.77
CA ASP A 230 -11.82 -8.05 6.78
C ASP A 230 -12.95 -7.00 6.85
N TRP A 231 -12.65 -5.73 6.63
CA TRP A 231 -13.69 -4.72 6.49
C TRP A 231 -14.55 -5.02 5.24
N PRO A 232 -15.88 -4.81 5.29
CA PRO A 232 -16.64 -4.16 6.37
C PRO A 232 -17.19 -5.12 7.45
N ASN A 233 -16.88 -6.41 7.42
CA ASN A 233 -17.60 -7.44 8.19
C ASN A 233 -17.38 -7.34 9.71
N ASN A 234 -16.15 -7.05 10.15
CA ASN A 234 -15.80 -6.95 11.58
C ASN A 234 -15.93 -5.52 12.12
N PHE A 235 -17.03 -4.85 11.75
CA PHE A 235 -17.26 -3.44 12.06
C PHE A 235 -17.12 -3.11 13.55
N PHE A 236 -17.70 -3.93 14.44
CA PHE A 236 -17.74 -3.64 15.88
C PHE A 236 -16.36 -3.75 16.53
N ASP A 237 -15.57 -4.75 16.14
CA ASP A 237 -14.21 -4.95 16.66
C ASP A 237 -13.22 -3.91 16.13
N ASN A 238 -13.53 -3.39 14.93
CA ASN A 238 -12.68 -2.48 14.15
C ASN A 238 -13.22 -1.05 14.09
N ARG A 239 -14.20 -0.68 14.95
CA ARG A 239 -14.57 0.73 15.15
C ARG A 239 -13.30 1.54 15.37
N LEU A 240 -13.31 2.79 14.92
CA LEU A 240 -12.16 3.69 15.05
C LEU A 240 -11.70 3.75 16.51
N LYS A 241 -10.72 2.93 16.85
CA LYS A 241 -10.03 2.99 18.13
C LYS A 241 -9.04 4.14 17.98
N PRO A 242 -8.96 5.07 18.94
CA PRO A 242 -7.98 6.14 18.88
C PRO A 242 -6.60 5.50 18.98
N TYR A 243 -5.94 5.33 17.83
CA TYR A 243 -4.50 5.12 17.83
C TYR A 243 -3.89 6.45 18.30
N GLU A 244 -3.02 6.42 19.31
CA GLU A 244 -2.54 7.64 19.98
C GLU A 244 -1.97 8.67 18.99
N SER A 245 -1.27 8.23 17.94
CA SER A 245 -0.71 9.15 16.93
C SER A 245 -1.75 9.83 16.04
N GLU A 246 -2.95 9.26 15.90
CA GLU A 246 -4.02 9.81 15.05
C GLU A 246 -5.11 10.52 15.89
N LYS A 247 -5.07 10.37 17.21
CA LYS A 247 -6.07 10.95 18.13
C LYS A 247 -6.18 12.46 17.97
N MET A 248 -5.04 13.16 17.98
CA MET A 248 -5.01 14.62 17.80
C MET A 248 -5.44 15.05 16.39
N THR A 249 -5.03 14.29 15.38
CA THR A 249 -5.38 14.53 13.97
C THR A 249 -6.89 14.37 13.74
N ARG A 250 -7.51 13.33 14.31
CA ARG A 250 -8.96 13.14 14.31
C ARG A 250 -9.67 14.26 15.05
N GLN A 251 -9.18 14.65 16.22
CA GLN A 251 -9.77 15.73 17.00
C GLN A 251 -9.85 17.03 16.19
N LEU A 252 -8.80 17.38 15.44
CA LEU A 252 -8.81 18.56 14.57
C LEU A 252 -9.90 18.51 13.49
N ILE A 253 -10.15 17.33 12.91
CA ILE A 253 -11.23 17.15 11.93
C ILE A 253 -12.59 17.24 12.62
N GLU A 254 -12.78 16.59 13.77
CA GLU A 254 -14.06 16.68 14.51
C GLU A 254 -14.33 18.13 14.98
N ASP A 255 -13.32 18.88 15.40
CA ASP A 255 -13.45 20.31 15.75
C ASP A 255 -13.86 21.14 14.53
N PHE A 256 -13.31 20.84 13.34
CA PHE A 256 -13.77 21.44 12.08
C PHE A 256 -15.24 21.11 11.81
N LEU A 257 -15.64 19.84 11.86
CA LEU A 257 -17.02 19.42 11.61
C LEU A 257 -18.01 20.08 12.58
N ASN A 258 -17.66 20.16 13.86
CA ASN A 258 -18.49 20.78 14.89
C ASN A 258 -18.63 22.29 14.70
N ARG A 259 -17.53 23.02 14.46
CA ARG A 259 -17.56 24.48 14.25
C ARG A 259 -18.42 24.89 13.07
N HIS A 260 -18.41 24.09 12.00
CA HIS A 260 -19.21 24.34 10.79
C HIS A 260 -20.57 23.64 10.80
N GLN A 261 -20.97 23.02 11.92
CA GLN A 261 -22.31 22.44 12.10
C GLN A 261 -22.66 21.38 11.04
N TYR A 262 -21.70 20.49 10.76
CA TYR A 262 -21.95 19.33 9.89
C TYR A 262 -23.00 18.40 10.49
N VAL A 263 -23.87 17.89 9.63
CA VAL A 263 -24.83 16.85 9.96
C VAL A 263 -24.70 15.69 8.99
N LYS A 264 -24.97 14.48 9.51
CA LYS A 264 -25.02 13.26 8.70
C LYS A 264 -26.28 13.28 7.85
N ILE A 265 -26.11 13.28 6.53
CA ILE A 265 -27.23 13.28 5.56
C ILE A 265 -27.50 11.90 5.00
N TRP A 266 -26.51 11.01 5.06
CA TRP A 266 -26.64 9.63 4.63
C TRP A 266 -25.62 8.74 5.35
N GLU A 267 -25.97 7.47 5.52
CA GLU A 267 -25.04 6.42 5.91
C GLU A 267 -25.45 5.07 5.36
N ASN A 268 -24.47 4.19 5.20
CA ASN A 268 -24.73 2.75 5.13
C ASN A 268 -24.03 2.03 6.29
N ARG A 269 -23.81 0.73 6.17
CA ARG A 269 -23.17 -0.06 7.23
C ARG A 269 -21.76 0.44 7.59
N PHE A 270 -21.00 1.01 6.66
CA PHE A 270 -19.57 1.30 6.85
C PHE A 270 -19.16 2.76 6.63
N PHE A 271 -19.87 3.48 5.78
CA PHE A 271 -19.59 4.87 5.43
C PHE A 271 -20.71 5.81 5.85
N GLU A 272 -20.39 7.09 5.89
CA GLU A 272 -21.34 8.17 6.04
C GLU A 272 -20.92 9.39 5.23
N ILE A 273 -21.92 10.18 4.86
CA ILE A 273 -21.78 11.46 4.16
C ILE A 273 -22.31 12.54 5.08
N LEU A 274 -21.49 13.58 5.29
CA LEU A 274 -21.87 14.76 6.08
C LEU A 274 -21.88 16.01 5.21
N GLN A 275 -22.81 16.90 5.54
CA GLN A 275 -22.94 18.21 4.92
C GLN A 275 -23.13 19.27 5.99
N SER A 276 -22.48 20.41 5.78
CA SER A 276 -22.62 21.58 6.65
C SER A 276 -24.00 22.21 6.52
N LYS A 277 -24.60 22.61 7.65
CA LYS A 277 -25.78 23.50 7.65
C LYS A 277 -25.42 24.94 7.24
N SER A 278 -24.17 25.34 7.44
CA SER A 278 -23.61 26.61 6.95
C SER A 278 -23.12 26.46 5.52
N THR A 279 -23.36 27.44 4.65
CA THR A 279 -22.81 27.43 3.29
C THR A 279 -21.40 28.03 3.23
N THR A 280 -21.00 28.82 4.24
CA THR A 280 -19.71 29.54 4.28
C THR A 280 -18.80 29.04 5.40
N PRO A 281 -17.48 28.94 5.16
CA PRO A 281 -16.51 28.62 6.20
C PRO A 281 -16.39 29.75 7.24
N LYS A 282 -16.31 29.38 8.51
CA LYS A 282 -15.86 30.22 9.64
C LYS A 282 -14.36 30.02 9.94
N PRO A 283 -13.57 31.09 10.10
CA PRO A 283 -12.14 30.95 10.43
C PRO A 283 -11.89 30.20 11.74
N PHE A 284 -10.72 29.56 11.85
CA PHE A 284 -10.25 28.95 13.10
C PHE A 284 -10.11 30.00 14.22
N GLY A 285 -10.79 29.79 15.35
CA GLY A 285 -10.70 30.66 16.53
C GLY A 285 -11.76 31.77 16.65
N THR A 286 -12.76 31.81 15.76
CA THR A 286 -13.96 32.65 15.87
C THR A 286 -15.17 31.83 16.30
#